data_AF-A0A7S4CQI5-F1
#
_entry.id   AF-A0A7S4CQI5-F1
#
_cell.length_a   1.000
_cell.length_b   1.000
_cell.length_c   1.000
_cell.angle_alpha   90.00
_cell.angle_beta   90.00
_cell.angle_gamma   90.00
#
_symmetry.space_group_name_H-M   'P 1'
#
loop_
_entity.id
_entity.type
_entity.pdbx_description
1 polymer ?
#
loop_
_entity_poly.entity_id
_entity_poly.type
_entity_poly.pdbx_seq_one_letter_code
_entity_poly.pdbx_strand_id
1 'polypeptide(L)'
;PVSFEDRQQYVALCTQARLSEWDEQMAAIREGLCEVLPPMMLACMSWQQLEKRVCSDVVDVEGLRASTIYRTLPGSCKTAKYFWEVVAEMTNEERSLLLRFATGRSRLPATLELHAMHGATNDALPEARTCFFALHLPSYSSKAILQEKLHYAIHNCMAIDLDTDVSAAAWDE
;
A
#
# COMPACT_ATOMS: atom_id res chain seq x y z
N PRO A 1 34.00 4.22 -16.61
CA PRO A 1 32.93 3.42 -17.26
C PRO A 1 32.96 2.01 -16.63
N VAL A 2 31.80 1.40 -16.39
CA VAL A 2 31.74 0.04 -15.83
C VAL A 2 32.00 -0.96 -16.95
N SER A 3 33.01 -1.83 -16.78
CA SER A 3 33.31 -2.92 -17.71
C SER A 3 32.47 -4.17 -17.37
N PHE A 4 32.41 -5.15 -18.28
CA PHE A 4 31.74 -6.41 -17.96
C PHE A 4 32.46 -7.13 -16.81
N GLU A 5 33.79 -7.10 -16.75
CA GLU A 5 34.58 -7.76 -15.71
C GLU A 5 34.34 -7.14 -14.32
N ASP A 6 34.22 -5.82 -14.24
CA ASP A 6 34.08 -5.09 -12.97
C ASP A 6 32.62 -4.98 -12.47
N ARG A 7 31.64 -5.48 -13.24
CA ARG A 7 30.21 -5.27 -12.95
C ARG A 7 29.79 -5.78 -11.55
N GLN A 8 30.36 -6.89 -11.08
CA GLN A 8 30.04 -7.43 -9.75
C GLN A 8 30.59 -6.53 -8.63
N GLN A 9 31.80 -6.03 -8.80
CA GLN A 9 32.40 -5.08 -7.86
C GLN A 9 31.61 -3.77 -7.85
N TYR A 10 31.21 -3.27 -9.02
CA TYR A 10 30.36 -2.10 -9.13
C TYR A 10 29.03 -2.29 -8.37
N VAL A 11 28.32 -3.42 -8.59
CA VAL A 11 27.08 -3.74 -7.88
C VAL A 11 27.31 -3.78 -6.37
N ALA A 12 28.36 -4.46 -5.90
CA ALA A 12 28.68 -4.54 -4.47
C ALA A 12 28.93 -3.15 -3.86
N LEU A 13 29.71 -2.29 -4.54
CA LEU A 13 30.00 -0.94 -4.09
C LEU A 13 28.76 -0.04 -4.11
N CYS A 14 27.93 -0.13 -5.14
CA CYS A 14 26.67 0.61 -5.21
C CYS A 14 25.71 0.18 -4.10
N THR A 15 25.55 -1.12 -3.87
CA THR A 15 24.73 -1.64 -2.76
C THR A 15 25.26 -1.15 -1.42
N GLN A 16 26.57 -1.24 -1.19
CA GLN A 16 27.18 -0.74 0.04
C GLN A 16 26.91 0.76 0.23
N ALA A 17 27.14 1.57 -0.81
CA ALA A 17 26.91 3.01 -0.76
C ALA A 17 25.45 3.34 -0.46
N ARG A 18 24.49 2.62 -1.07
CA ARG A 18 23.05 2.79 -0.82
C ARG A 18 22.65 2.39 0.61
N LEU A 19 23.24 1.34 1.15
CA LEU A 19 22.98 0.90 2.53
C LEU A 19 23.59 1.85 3.56
N SER A 20 24.75 2.46 3.26
CA SER A 20 25.46 3.36 4.17
C SER A 20 25.08 4.84 4.02
N GLU A 21 24.15 5.16 3.12
CA GLU A 21 23.80 6.55 2.78
C GLU A 21 23.32 7.36 3.98
N TRP A 22 22.66 6.69 4.94
CA TRP A 22 22.00 7.31 6.08
C TRP A 22 22.55 6.78 7.42
N ASP A 23 23.81 6.35 7.47
CA ASP A 23 24.41 5.74 8.67
C ASP A 23 24.31 6.62 9.92
N GLU A 24 24.50 7.94 9.78
CA GLU A 24 24.38 8.90 10.88
C GLU A 24 22.95 8.95 11.44
N GLN A 25 21.96 9.04 10.55
CA GLN A 25 20.54 9.07 10.92
C GLN A 25 20.11 7.73 11.52
N MET A 26 20.58 6.61 10.97
CA MET A 26 20.29 5.27 11.50
C MET A 26 20.92 5.05 12.87
N ALA A 27 22.11 5.61 13.13
CA ALA A 27 22.73 5.59 14.45
C ALA A 27 21.89 6.35 15.48
N ALA A 28 21.39 7.54 15.13
CA ALA A 28 20.51 8.33 16.01
C ALA A 28 19.16 7.63 16.27
N ILE A 29 18.54 7.03 15.25
CA ILE A 29 17.31 6.22 15.43
C ILE A 29 17.58 5.04 16.35
N ARG A 30 18.71 4.34 16.18
CA ARG A 30 19.10 3.22 17.04
C ARG A 30 19.31 3.68 18.47
N GLU A 31 19.97 4.82 18.69
CA GLU A 31 20.17 5.38 20.03
C GLU A 31 18.84 5.63 20.73
N GLY A 32 17.94 6.39 20.12
CA GLY A 32 16.61 6.68 20.68
C GLY A 32 15.76 5.42 20.91
N LEU A 33 15.83 4.43 20.01
CA LEU A 33 15.16 3.15 20.22
C LEU A 33 15.72 2.39 21.44
N CYS A 34 17.04 2.44 21.64
CA CYS A 34 17.73 1.80 22.77
C CYS A 34 17.48 2.51 24.11
N GLU A 35 17.04 3.78 24.12
CA GLU A 35 16.63 4.48 25.34
C GLU A 35 15.32 3.92 25.91
N VAL A 36 14.42 3.46 25.04
CA VAL A 36 13.10 2.93 25.41
C VAL A 36 13.13 1.41 25.55
N LEU A 37 13.88 0.72 24.68
CA LEU A 37 13.93 -0.74 24.63
C LEU A 37 15.35 -1.25 24.91
N PRO A 38 15.52 -2.25 25.80
CA PRO A 38 16.83 -2.85 26.04
C PRO A 38 17.45 -3.43 24.75
N PRO A 39 18.72 -3.14 24.41
CA PRO A 39 19.35 -3.62 23.18
C PRO A 39 19.31 -5.14 23.00
N MET A 40 19.40 -5.89 24.11
CA MET A 40 19.30 -7.36 24.08
C MET A 40 17.95 -7.84 23.56
N MET A 41 16.86 -7.12 23.85
CA MET A 41 15.53 -7.48 23.36
C MET A 41 15.47 -7.39 21.83
N LEU A 42 16.05 -6.34 21.26
CA LEU A 42 16.16 -6.16 19.80
C LEU A 42 17.03 -7.25 19.18
N ALA A 43 18.12 -7.66 19.84
CA ALA A 43 18.99 -8.72 19.37
C ALA A 43 18.35 -10.13 19.41
N CYS A 44 17.32 -10.34 20.25
CA CYS A 44 16.60 -11.61 20.34
C CYS A 44 15.52 -11.79 19.26
N MET A 45 15.30 -10.81 18.39
CA MET A 45 14.29 -10.88 17.34
C MET A 45 14.88 -10.63 15.96
N SER A 46 14.31 -11.28 14.94
CA SER A 46 14.64 -10.96 13.56
C SER A 46 13.99 -9.64 13.14
N TRP A 47 14.51 -9.03 12.06
CA TRP A 47 13.92 -7.81 11.52
C TRP A 47 12.44 -7.99 11.13
N GLN A 48 12.02 -9.17 10.65
CA GLN A 48 10.61 -9.46 10.33
C GLN A 48 9.73 -9.46 11.58
N GLN A 49 10.25 -9.97 12.70
CA GLN A 49 9.50 -10.00 13.97
C GLN A 49 9.34 -8.60 14.55
N LEU A 50 10.38 -7.76 14.44
CA LEU A 50 10.31 -6.36 14.81
C LEU A 50 9.31 -5.60 13.94
N GLU A 51 9.38 -5.77 12.62
CA GLU A 51 8.44 -5.19 11.67
C GLU A 51 6.99 -5.54 12.01
N LYS A 52 6.69 -6.83 12.22
CA LYS A 52 5.34 -7.28 12.56
C LYS A 52 4.78 -6.64 13.84
N ARG A 53 5.64 -6.42 14.84
CA ARG A 53 5.25 -5.82 16.12
C ARG A 53 5.01 -4.32 16.02
N VAL A 54 5.83 -3.61 15.23
CA VAL A 54 5.75 -2.16 15.09
C VAL A 54 4.69 -1.76 14.06
N CYS A 55 4.65 -2.46 12.92
CA CYS A 55 3.93 -2.05 11.72
C CYS A 55 2.60 -2.78 11.50
N SER A 56 2.09 -3.54 12.49
CA SER A 56 0.83 -4.32 12.52
C SER A 56 0.26 -4.73 11.16
N ASP A 57 0.15 -6.04 10.90
CA ASP A 57 -0.40 -6.53 9.64
C ASP A 57 -1.93 -6.28 9.50
N VAL A 58 -2.60 -5.75 10.52
CA VAL A 58 -4.06 -5.57 10.57
C VAL A 58 -4.47 -4.18 10.10
N VAL A 59 -5.32 -4.12 9.07
CA VAL A 59 -5.96 -2.88 8.61
C VAL A 59 -7.20 -2.59 9.45
N ASP A 60 -7.11 -1.56 10.29
CA ASP A 60 -8.24 -1.04 11.07
C ASP A 60 -9.19 -0.23 10.18
N VAL A 61 -10.41 -0.74 9.99
CA VAL A 61 -11.43 -0.12 9.14
C VAL A 61 -11.90 1.21 9.71
N GLU A 62 -12.04 1.33 11.03
CA GLU A 62 -12.53 2.56 11.65
C GLU A 62 -11.45 3.64 11.65
N GLY A 63 -10.18 3.28 11.93
CA GLY A 63 -9.04 4.17 11.77
C GLY A 63 -8.85 4.66 10.32
N LEU A 64 -8.99 3.75 9.34
CA LEU A 64 -8.94 4.12 7.92
C LEU A 64 -10.10 5.04 7.54
N ARG A 65 -11.32 4.77 8.01
CA ARG A 65 -12.49 5.63 7.77
C ARG A 65 -12.32 7.00 8.40
N ALA A 66 -11.81 7.08 9.63
CA ALA A 66 -11.58 8.34 10.35
C ALA A 66 -10.51 9.21 9.67
N SER A 67 -9.53 8.60 9.02
CA SER A 67 -8.48 9.29 8.26
C SER A 67 -8.82 9.51 6.78
N THR A 68 -9.99 9.08 6.31
CA THR A 68 -10.40 9.25 4.90
C THR A 68 -10.88 10.66 4.62
N ILE A 69 -10.37 11.27 3.54
CA ILE A 69 -10.78 12.57 3.05
C ILE A 69 -11.79 12.42 1.91
N TYR A 70 -12.98 12.98 2.11
CA TYR A 70 -14.03 13.03 1.11
C TYR A 70 -13.89 14.30 0.28
N ARG A 71 -13.54 14.18 -1.01
CA ARG A 71 -13.28 15.33 -1.90
C ARG A 71 -14.50 15.66 -2.75
N THR A 72 -14.69 14.89 -3.81
CA THR A 72 -15.83 15.03 -4.75
C THR A 72 -16.95 14.03 -4.46
N LEU A 73 -16.73 13.12 -3.51
CA LEU A 73 -17.71 12.14 -3.05
C LEU A 73 -18.12 12.47 -1.60
N PRO A 74 -19.32 13.01 -1.35
CA PRO A 74 -19.77 13.30 0.02
C PRO A 74 -19.85 12.02 0.87
N GLY A 75 -19.29 12.02 2.08
CA GLY A 75 -19.29 10.83 2.96
C GLY A 75 -20.67 10.33 3.37
N SER A 76 -21.71 11.16 3.30
CA SER A 76 -23.10 10.79 3.56
C SER A 76 -23.81 10.12 2.38
N CYS A 77 -23.20 10.11 1.19
CA CYS A 77 -23.82 9.59 -0.02
C CYS A 77 -23.93 8.07 -0.01
N LYS A 78 -24.79 7.53 -0.87
CA LYS A 78 -25.06 6.09 -1.00
C LYS A 78 -23.79 5.30 -1.34
N THR A 79 -22.98 5.80 -2.27
CA THR A 79 -21.73 5.15 -2.71
C THR A 79 -20.70 5.06 -1.57
N ALA A 80 -20.53 6.13 -0.79
CA ALA A 80 -19.62 6.12 0.36
C ALA A 80 -20.07 5.12 1.42
N LYS A 81 -21.37 5.03 1.71
CA LYS A 81 -21.93 4.02 2.62
C LYS A 81 -21.67 2.60 2.13
N TYR A 82 -21.97 2.32 0.87
CA TYR A 82 -21.71 1.00 0.27
C TYR A 82 -20.24 0.62 0.28
N PHE A 83 -19.36 1.56 -0.05
CA PHE A 83 -17.91 1.33 0.02
C PHE A 83 -17.51 0.85 1.41
N TRP A 84 -17.94 1.57 2.45
CA TRP A 84 -17.58 1.23 3.82
C TRP A 84 -18.24 -0.04 4.37
N GLU A 85 -19.45 -0.37 3.93
CA GLU A 85 -20.08 -1.67 4.23
C GLU A 85 -19.28 -2.82 3.59
N VAL A 86 -18.84 -2.65 2.34
CA VAL A 86 -18.00 -3.65 1.64
C VAL A 86 -16.63 -3.79 2.30
N VAL A 87 -15.96 -2.69 2.66
CA VAL A 87 -14.65 -2.72 3.33
C VAL A 87 -14.73 -3.40 4.71
N ALA A 88 -15.85 -3.22 5.42
CA ALA A 88 -16.08 -3.91 6.69
C ALA A 88 -16.25 -5.44 6.52
N GLU A 89 -16.79 -5.89 5.39
CA GLU A 89 -16.99 -7.30 5.06
C GLU A 89 -15.74 -7.98 4.48
N MET A 90 -14.78 -7.21 3.97
CA MET A 90 -13.51 -7.71 3.44
C MET A 90 -12.65 -8.41 4.50
N THR A 91 -11.86 -9.39 4.08
CA THR A 91 -10.79 -9.96 4.92
C THR A 91 -9.65 -8.96 5.12
N ASN A 92 -8.73 -9.25 6.04
CA ASN A 92 -7.59 -8.38 6.26
C ASN A 92 -6.66 -8.32 5.04
N GLU A 93 -6.50 -9.45 4.35
CA GLU A 93 -5.74 -9.57 3.12
C GLU A 93 -6.34 -8.69 2.02
N GLU A 94 -7.68 -8.72 1.86
CA GLU A 94 -8.40 -7.89 0.89
C GLU A 94 -8.31 -6.39 1.22
N ARG A 95 -8.39 -6.02 2.51
CA ARG A 95 -8.17 -4.63 2.95
C ARG A 95 -6.75 -4.17 2.65
N SER A 96 -5.77 -5.06 2.79
CA SER A 96 -4.36 -4.76 2.45
C SER A 96 -4.18 -4.57 0.95
N LEU A 97 -4.86 -5.38 0.13
CA LEU A 97 -4.91 -5.21 -1.33
C LEU A 97 -5.61 -3.90 -1.72
N LEU A 98 -6.69 -3.51 -1.05
CA LEU A 98 -7.36 -2.24 -1.27
C LEU A 98 -6.44 -1.04 -1.00
N LEU A 99 -5.70 -1.07 0.11
CA LEU A 99 -4.71 -0.03 0.40
C LEU A 99 -3.62 0.01 -0.68
N ARG A 100 -3.09 -1.15 -1.07
CA ARG A 100 -2.09 -1.24 -2.14
C ARG A 100 -2.63 -0.68 -3.46
N PHE A 101 -3.87 -1.01 -3.81
CA PHE A 101 -4.53 -0.50 -5.01
C PHE A 101 -4.68 1.02 -4.96
N ALA A 102 -5.22 1.57 -3.87
CA ALA A 102 -5.53 3.00 -3.78
C ALA A 102 -4.29 3.88 -3.54
N THR A 103 -3.29 3.37 -2.81
CA THR A 103 -2.21 4.19 -2.25
C THR A 103 -0.80 3.69 -2.58
N GLY A 104 -0.68 2.54 -3.25
CA GLY A 104 0.60 1.88 -3.49
C GLY A 104 1.27 1.31 -2.24
N ARG A 105 0.57 1.29 -1.10
CA ARG A 105 1.09 0.85 0.20
C ARG A 105 0.15 -0.18 0.80
N SER A 106 0.70 -1.24 1.39
CA SER A 106 -0.12 -2.27 2.03
C SER A 106 -0.41 -2.02 3.51
N ARG A 107 0.05 -0.88 4.09
CA ARG A 107 0.02 -0.60 5.54
C ARG A 107 -0.38 0.86 5.84
N LEU A 108 -0.83 1.14 7.07
CA LEU A 108 -1.29 2.46 7.56
C LEU A 108 -0.14 3.36 8.08
N PRO A 109 -0.30 4.70 8.14
CA PRO A 109 -1.47 5.47 7.75
C PRO A 109 -1.25 6.15 6.39
N ALA A 110 -1.76 5.54 5.32
CA ALA A 110 -2.03 6.27 4.09
C ALA A 110 -3.43 6.86 4.22
N THR A 111 -3.52 8.18 4.34
CA THR A 111 -4.78 8.93 4.18
C THR A 111 -5.39 8.54 2.83
N LEU A 112 -6.62 8.00 2.83
CA LEU A 112 -7.34 7.67 1.60
C LEU A 112 -8.18 8.87 1.18
N GLU A 113 -8.10 9.28 -0.10
CA GLU A 113 -9.05 10.24 -0.65
C GLU A 113 -10.13 9.54 -1.46
N LEU A 114 -11.41 9.82 -1.17
CA LEU A 114 -12.54 9.32 -1.96
C LEU A 114 -13.08 10.39 -2.91
N HIS A 115 -13.19 9.99 -4.17
CA HIS A 115 -13.65 10.83 -5.27
C HIS A 115 -14.81 10.16 -6.02
N ALA A 116 -15.72 10.98 -6.53
CA ALA A 116 -16.82 10.51 -7.36
C ALA A 116 -16.36 10.45 -8.83
N MET A 117 -16.66 9.34 -9.50
CA MET A 117 -16.48 9.22 -10.95
C MET A 117 -17.79 9.57 -11.65
N HIS A 118 -17.88 10.81 -12.16
CA HIS A 118 -19.09 11.32 -12.80
C HIS A 118 -19.25 10.74 -14.22
N GLY A 119 -20.47 10.35 -14.59
CA GLY A 119 -20.77 9.84 -15.93
C GLY A 119 -20.37 8.38 -16.19
N ALA A 120 -19.77 7.70 -15.20
CA ALA A 120 -19.44 6.27 -15.29
C ALA A 120 -20.70 5.39 -15.18
N THR A 121 -20.74 4.31 -15.96
CA THR A 121 -21.80 3.29 -15.91
C THR A 121 -21.52 2.26 -14.82
N ASN A 122 -22.48 1.38 -14.56
CA ASN A 122 -22.29 0.25 -13.63
C ASN A 122 -21.19 -0.72 -14.08
N ASP A 123 -20.81 -0.70 -15.35
CA ASP A 123 -19.79 -1.60 -15.89
C ASP A 123 -18.36 -1.12 -15.63
N ALA A 124 -18.19 0.19 -15.39
CA ALA A 124 -16.90 0.80 -15.10
C ALA A 124 -16.29 0.26 -13.80
N LEU A 125 -14.97 0.11 -13.80
CA LEU A 125 -14.19 -0.27 -12.62
C LEU A 125 -13.81 0.96 -11.79
N PRO A 126 -13.57 0.83 -10.48
CA PRO A 126 -12.92 1.86 -9.69
C PRO A 126 -11.54 2.20 -10.25
N GLU A 127 -11.14 3.46 -10.14
CA GLU A 127 -9.80 3.92 -10.56
C GLU A 127 -9.01 4.42 -9.35
N ALA A 128 -7.73 4.05 -9.28
CA ALA A 128 -6.82 4.55 -8.27
C ALA A 128 -5.81 5.53 -8.86
N ARG A 129 -5.46 6.56 -8.09
CA ARG A 129 -4.33 7.45 -8.35
C ARG A 129 -3.42 7.41 -7.14
N THR A 130 -2.48 6.46 -7.17
CA THR A 130 -1.59 6.13 -6.05
C THR A 130 -0.75 7.31 -5.58
N CYS A 131 -0.28 8.18 -6.50
CA CYS A 131 0.47 9.40 -6.15
C CYS A 131 -0.31 10.36 -5.23
N PHE A 132 -1.65 10.30 -5.26
CA PHE A 132 -2.53 11.15 -4.46
C PHE A 132 -3.31 10.36 -3.41
N PHE A 133 -3.02 9.06 -3.25
CA PHE A 133 -3.78 8.14 -2.40
C PHE A 133 -5.29 8.21 -2.65
N ALA A 134 -5.67 8.41 -3.92
CA ALA A 134 -7.05 8.71 -4.30
C ALA A 134 -7.72 7.52 -4.97
N LEU A 135 -8.94 7.20 -4.52
CA LEU A 135 -9.82 6.19 -5.09
C LEU A 135 -11.07 6.87 -5.66
N HIS A 136 -11.27 6.67 -6.96
CA HIS A 136 -12.41 7.16 -7.71
C HIS A 136 -13.45 6.05 -7.85
N LEU A 137 -14.66 6.30 -7.34
CA LEU A 137 -15.75 5.34 -7.33
C LEU A 137 -16.87 5.78 -8.28
N PRO A 138 -17.29 4.92 -9.23
CA PRO A 138 -18.56 5.07 -9.93
C PRO A 138 -19.75 5.08 -8.98
N SER A 139 -20.83 5.74 -9.39
CA SER A 139 -22.09 5.74 -8.64
C SER A 139 -22.89 4.48 -8.94
N TYR A 140 -22.42 3.34 -8.41
CA TYR A 140 -23.07 2.04 -8.62
C TYR A 140 -24.51 2.01 -8.11
N SER A 141 -25.38 1.32 -8.84
CA SER A 141 -26.80 1.25 -8.49
C SER A 141 -27.08 0.43 -7.22
N SER A 142 -26.21 -0.53 -6.87
CA SER A 142 -26.33 -1.40 -5.70
C SER A 142 -24.98 -1.68 -5.03
N LYS A 143 -25.01 -2.09 -3.76
CA LYS A 143 -23.84 -2.54 -2.99
C LYS A 143 -23.16 -3.73 -3.66
N ALA A 144 -23.94 -4.69 -4.16
CA ALA A 144 -23.42 -5.90 -4.78
C ALA A 144 -22.54 -5.60 -6.01
N ILE A 145 -22.93 -4.62 -6.83
CA ILE A 145 -22.12 -4.20 -7.99
C ILE A 145 -20.83 -3.53 -7.52
N LEU A 146 -20.91 -2.64 -6.52
CA LEU A 146 -19.70 -2.01 -5.96
C LEU A 146 -18.73 -3.08 -5.45
N GLN A 147 -19.24 -4.05 -4.69
CA GLN A 147 -18.46 -5.16 -4.17
C GLN A 147 -17.78 -5.94 -5.30
N GLU A 148 -18.55 -6.43 -6.27
CA GLU A 148 -18.00 -7.19 -7.40
C GLU A 148 -16.89 -6.43 -8.13
N LYS A 149 -17.15 -5.16 -8.49
CA LYS A 149 -16.21 -4.32 -9.26
C LYS A 149 -14.97 -3.96 -8.44
N LEU A 150 -15.14 -3.68 -7.14
CA LEU A 150 -14.03 -3.37 -6.25
C LEU A 150 -13.15 -4.59 -6.01
N HIS A 151 -13.73 -5.76 -5.71
CA HIS A 151 -12.98 -7.01 -5.58
C HIS A 151 -12.22 -7.33 -6.86
N TYR A 152 -12.85 -7.17 -8.03
CA TYR A 152 -12.15 -7.37 -9.30
C TYR A 152 -10.94 -6.43 -9.43
N ALA A 153 -11.11 -5.13 -9.16
CA ALA A 153 -10.05 -4.14 -9.30
C ALA A 153 -8.85 -4.43 -8.38
N ILE A 154 -9.08 -4.70 -7.08
CA ILE A 154 -7.99 -4.90 -6.11
C ILE A 154 -7.21 -6.21 -6.33
N HIS A 155 -7.81 -7.21 -6.99
CA HIS A 155 -7.14 -8.49 -7.27
C HIS A 155 -6.42 -8.50 -8.62
N ASN A 156 -6.91 -7.75 -9.61
CA ASN A 156 -6.37 -7.80 -10.98
C ASN A 156 -5.44 -6.62 -11.30
N CYS A 157 -5.49 -5.53 -10.54
CA CYS A 157 -4.56 -4.41 -10.70
C CYS A 157 -3.33 -4.59 -9.79
N MET A 158 -2.42 -5.48 -10.19
CA MET A 158 -1.26 -5.85 -9.36
C MET A 158 -0.07 -4.89 -9.49
N ALA A 159 0.02 -4.15 -10.60
CA ALA A 159 1.11 -3.23 -10.89
C ALA A 159 0.70 -1.77 -10.63
N ILE A 160 1.52 -1.07 -9.84
CA ILE A 160 1.40 0.38 -9.62
C ILE A 160 2.00 1.14 -10.81
N ASP A 161 2.98 0.54 -11.48
CA ASP A 161 3.67 1.06 -12.65
C ASP A 161 3.30 0.23 -13.89
N LEU A 162 2.98 0.92 -14.99
CA LEU A 162 2.83 0.32 -16.33
C LEU A 162 4.18 -0.13 -16.93
N ASP A 163 5.28 0.01 -16.19
CA ASP A 163 6.65 -0.23 -16.67
C ASP A 163 7.14 -1.66 -16.42
N THR A 164 6.45 -2.45 -15.59
CA THR A 164 6.71 -3.89 -15.49
C THR A 164 5.83 -4.63 -16.48
N ASP A 165 6.42 -4.93 -17.62
CA ASP A 165 5.92 -5.95 -18.54
C ASP A 165 5.65 -7.23 -17.71
N VAL A 166 4.40 -7.69 -17.68
CA VAL A 166 3.95 -8.86 -16.91
C VAL A 166 4.56 -10.17 -17.47
N SER A 167 5.47 -10.07 -18.45
CA SER A 167 6.32 -11.14 -18.95
C SER A 167 7.42 -11.58 -17.97
N ALA A 168 7.60 -10.91 -16.82
CA ALA A 168 8.58 -11.29 -15.79
C ALA A 168 8.26 -12.57 -15.01
N ALA A 169 7.25 -13.34 -15.40
CA ALA A 169 7.13 -14.77 -15.08
C ALA A 169 8.17 -15.65 -15.83
N ALA A 170 9.09 -15.05 -16.59
CA ALA A 170 10.12 -15.72 -17.37
C ALA A 170 11.49 -15.88 -16.67
N TRP A 171 11.59 -15.65 -15.35
CA TRP A 171 12.85 -15.82 -14.60
C TRP A 171 12.82 -16.93 -13.53
N ASP A 172 11.84 -17.84 -13.62
CA ASP A 172 11.96 -19.16 -13.00
C ASP A 172 12.49 -20.15 -14.04
N GLU A 173 13.82 -20.15 -14.23
CA GLU A 173 14.71 -21.30 -14.49
C GLU A 173 16.19 -20.87 -14.45
#